data_AF-A0A5N5IX78-F1
#
_entry.id   AF-A0A5N5IX78-F1
#
_cell.length_a   1.000
_cell.length_b   1.000
_cell.length_c   1.000
_cell.angle_alpha   90.00
_cell.angle_beta   90.00
_cell.angle_gamma   90.00
#
_symmetry.space_group_name_H-M   'P 1'
#
loop_
_entity.id
_entity.type
_entity.pdbx_description
1 polymer ?
#
loop_
_entity_poly.entity_id
_entity_poly.type
_entity_poly.pdbx_seq_one_letter_code
_entity_poly.pdbx_strand_id
1 'polypeptide(L)'
;MEIIILALLILLLVVLVFLGYKLLRFMFKSKGHTVVTLSACGLVVLVVGVNHIFFKKMQFIQSKVYPDLYLIKNPLEDRNGLDISIKEFVLEHVDQRLGNQKVEGASNYIFRFYKYSKSWGINLFADAGTAYFLENEEDLGGFVVEELSMYSDFLLATFQMDLCENDQDLYCGKLIFFKKGEVSRTEILVIP
;
A
#
# COMPACT_ATOMS: atom_id res chain seq x y z
N MET A 1 15.69 -30.55 -23.64
CA MET A 1 14.39 -29.86 -23.51
C MET A 1 14.52 -28.35 -23.69
N GLU A 2 15.58 -27.72 -23.19
CA GLU A 2 15.79 -26.26 -23.30
C GLU A 2 15.84 -25.72 -24.74
N ILE A 3 16.52 -26.41 -25.66
CA ILE A 3 16.62 -25.98 -27.07
C ILE A 3 15.25 -25.97 -27.77
N ILE A 4 14.36 -26.90 -27.41
CA ILE A 4 13.00 -26.99 -27.97
C ILE A 4 12.13 -25.85 -27.44
N ILE A 5 12.25 -25.52 -26.15
CA ILE A 5 11.55 -24.40 -25.51
C ILE A 5 12.01 -23.07 -26.11
N LEU A 6 13.31 -22.90 -26.31
CA LEU A 6 13.88 -21.70 -26.94
C LEU A 6 13.36 -21.52 -28.37
N ALA A 7 13.34 -22.59 -29.18
CA ALA A 7 12.80 -22.54 -30.53
C ALA A 7 11.30 -22.19 -30.56
N LEU A 8 10.52 -22.72 -29.61
CA LEU A 8 9.10 -22.39 -29.45
C LEU A 8 8.88 -20.91 -29.10
N LEU A 9 9.70 -20.35 -28.20
CA LEU A 9 9.62 -18.94 -27.82
C LEU A 9 9.97 -18.00 -28.97
N ILE A 10 10.98 -18.35 -29.77
CA ILE A 10 11.36 -17.58 -30.96
C ILE A 10 10.22 -17.60 -31.99
N LEU A 11 9.61 -18.78 -32.23
CA LEU A 11 8.46 -18.90 -33.13
C LEU A 11 7.26 -18.07 -32.65
N LEU A 12 6.96 -18.12 -31.35
CA LEU A 12 5.91 -17.32 -30.72
C LEU A 12 6.16 -15.83 -30.94
N LEU A 13 7.41 -15.38 -30.75
CA LEU A 13 7.80 -13.98 -30.93
C LEU A 13 7.62 -13.53 -32.39
N VAL A 14 8.01 -14.36 -33.36
CA VAL A 14 7.77 -14.06 -34.80
C VAL A 14 6.28 -13.93 -35.11
N VAL A 15 5.45 -14.82 -34.57
CA VAL A 15 3.99 -14.75 -34.75
C VAL A 15 3.41 -13.48 -34.13
N LEU A 16 3.85 -13.11 -32.92
CA LEU A 16 3.42 -11.89 -32.24
C LEU A 16 3.81 -10.63 -33.03
N VAL A 17 5.04 -10.56 -33.55
CA VAL A 17 5.51 -9.45 -34.39
C VAL A 17 4.70 -9.36 -35.69
N PHE A 18 4.43 -10.49 -36.34
CA PHE A 18 3.62 -10.53 -37.56
C PHE A 18 2.18 -10.06 -37.33
N LEU A 19 1.56 -10.53 -36.25
CA LEU A 19 0.21 -10.11 -35.84
C LEU A 19 0.18 -8.62 -35.49
N GLY A 20 1.17 -8.14 -34.73
CA GLY A 20 1.34 -6.72 -34.39
C GLY A 20 1.46 -5.85 -35.64
N TYR A 21 2.30 -6.23 -36.60
CA TYR A 21 2.42 -5.54 -37.89
C TYR A 21 1.11 -5.54 -38.68
N LYS A 22 0.39 -6.67 -38.73
CA LYS A 22 -0.89 -6.78 -39.43
C LYS A 22 -1.97 -5.89 -38.80
N LEU A 23 -2.01 -5.82 -37.47
CA LEU A 23 -2.91 -4.92 -36.72
C LEU A 23 -2.55 -3.46 -36.96
N LEU A 24 -1.27 -3.08 -36.89
CA LEU A 24 -0.79 -1.74 -37.23
C LEU A 24 -1.20 -1.38 -38.67
N ARG A 25 -0.90 -2.24 -39.64
CA ARG A 25 -1.25 -2.01 -41.04
C ARG A 25 -2.77 -1.89 -41.24
N PHE A 26 -3.57 -2.64 -40.49
CA PHE A 26 -5.03 -2.54 -40.51
C PHE A 26 -5.52 -1.20 -39.93
N MET A 27 -4.96 -0.76 -38.82
CA MET A 27 -5.27 0.54 -38.19
C MET A 27 -4.94 1.73 -39.11
N PHE A 28 -3.89 1.63 -39.93
CA PHE A 28 -3.47 2.67 -40.88
C PHE A 28 -4.01 2.48 -42.30
N LYS A 29 -4.85 1.46 -42.56
CA LYS A 29 -5.32 1.13 -43.92
C LYS A 29 -6.29 2.16 -44.50
N SER A 30 -7.08 2.84 -43.67
CA SER A 30 -8.00 3.89 -44.12
C SER A 30 -8.10 4.99 -43.08
N LYS A 31 -8.28 6.24 -43.55
CA LYS A 31 -8.49 7.41 -42.66
C LYS A 31 -9.63 7.18 -41.66
N GLY A 32 -10.68 6.43 -42.05
CA GLY A 32 -11.79 6.09 -41.18
C GLY A 32 -11.40 5.15 -40.04
N HIS A 33 -10.66 4.06 -40.34
CA HIS A 33 -10.21 3.13 -39.30
C HIS A 33 -9.21 3.79 -38.33
N THR A 34 -8.32 4.64 -38.84
CA THR A 34 -7.36 5.36 -38.00
C THR A 34 -8.07 6.30 -37.01
N VAL A 35 -9.09 7.04 -37.45
CA VAL A 35 -9.87 7.93 -36.57
C VAL A 35 -10.65 7.14 -35.52
N VAL A 36 -11.28 6.03 -35.91
CA VAL A 36 -12.03 5.17 -34.97
C VAL A 36 -11.11 4.55 -33.93
N THR A 37 -9.94 4.02 -34.34
CA THR A 37 -9.01 3.42 -33.39
C THR A 37 -8.37 4.45 -32.48
N LEU A 38 -8.03 5.65 -32.99
CA LEU A 38 -7.49 6.73 -32.17
C LEU A 38 -8.51 7.22 -31.15
N SER A 39 -9.78 7.37 -31.56
CA SER A 39 -10.89 7.73 -30.68
C SER A 39 -11.13 6.68 -29.60
N ALA A 40 -11.14 5.39 -29.96
CA ALA A 40 -11.28 4.30 -29.00
C ALA A 40 -10.11 4.26 -28.00
N CYS A 41 -8.86 4.45 -28.46
CA CYS A 41 -7.69 4.49 -27.60
C CYS A 41 -7.75 5.68 -26.64
N GLY A 42 -8.14 6.87 -27.13
CA GLY A 42 -8.37 8.05 -26.31
C GLY A 42 -9.45 7.82 -25.25
N LEU A 43 -10.55 7.16 -25.60
CA LEU A 43 -11.62 6.80 -24.66
C LEU A 43 -11.09 5.86 -23.56
N VAL A 44 -10.32 4.83 -23.93
CA VAL A 44 -9.72 3.91 -22.95
C VAL A 44 -8.77 4.66 -22.01
N VAL A 45 -7.91 5.54 -22.54
CA VAL A 45 -7.00 6.34 -21.70
C VAL A 45 -7.78 7.27 -20.76
N LEU A 46 -8.86 7.89 -21.23
CA LEU A 46 -9.74 8.72 -20.39
C LEU A 46 -10.42 7.89 -19.30
N VAL A 47 -11.00 6.74 -19.64
CA VAL A 47 -11.65 5.84 -18.68
C VAL A 47 -10.65 5.36 -17.63
N VAL A 48 -9.46 4.94 -18.04
CA VAL A 48 -8.39 4.51 -17.13
C VAL A 48 -7.90 5.67 -16.27
N GLY A 49 -7.71 6.85 -16.84
CA GLY A 49 -7.28 8.06 -16.13
C GLY A 49 -8.29 8.49 -15.07
N VAL A 50 -9.57 8.57 -15.44
CA VAL A 50 -10.67 8.86 -14.51
C VAL A 50 -10.75 7.79 -13.42
N ASN A 51 -10.66 6.51 -13.78
CA ASN A 51 -10.69 5.42 -12.82
C ASN A 51 -9.52 5.50 -11.82
N HIS A 52 -8.32 5.80 -12.32
CA HIS A 52 -7.12 5.91 -11.48
C HIS A 52 -7.19 7.10 -10.52
N ILE A 53 -7.71 8.25 -10.97
CA ILE A 53 -7.78 9.47 -10.15
C ILE A 53 -8.94 9.40 -9.16
N PHE A 54 -10.12 8.95 -9.58
CA PHE A 54 -11.33 9.08 -8.77
C PHE A 54 -11.70 7.82 -7.99
N PHE A 55 -11.28 6.63 -8.42
CA PHE A 55 -11.76 5.37 -7.85
C PHE A 55 -10.69 4.59 -7.08
N LYS A 56 -9.43 5.04 -7.04
CA LYS A 56 -8.43 4.52 -6.11
C LYS A 56 -8.74 5.00 -4.69
N LYS A 57 -9.60 4.25 -4.01
CA LYS A 57 -9.90 4.46 -2.59
C LYS A 57 -8.68 4.13 -1.73
N MET A 58 -8.54 4.86 -0.63
CA MET A 58 -7.56 4.57 0.41
C MET A 58 -7.93 3.26 1.10
N GLN A 59 -6.94 2.43 1.40
CA GLN A 59 -7.13 1.12 2.03
C GLN A 59 -6.08 0.89 3.12
N PHE A 60 -6.53 0.39 4.27
CA PHE A 60 -5.67 -0.10 5.34
C PHE A 60 -5.48 -1.60 5.16
N ILE A 61 -4.24 -2.05 5.07
CA ILE A 61 -3.89 -3.46 4.86
C ILE A 61 -3.01 -3.90 6.02
N GLN A 62 -3.50 -4.81 6.84
CA GLN A 62 -2.72 -5.38 7.93
C GLN A 62 -1.58 -6.24 7.39
N SER A 63 -0.40 -6.12 8.00
CA SER A 63 0.75 -6.98 7.70
C SER A 63 0.52 -8.40 8.23
N LYS A 64 1.01 -9.38 7.47
CA LYS A 64 1.06 -10.78 7.90
C LYS A 64 2.22 -11.05 8.85
N VAL A 65 3.28 -10.25 8.73
CA VAL A 65 4.50 -10.34 9.54
C VAL A 65 4.27 -9.71 10.91
N TYR A 66 3.73 -8.49 10.91
CA TYR A 66 3.53 -7.69 12.12
C TYR A 66 2.03 -7.43 12.32
N PRO A 67 1.36 -8.10 13.29
CA PRO A 67 -0.07 -7.91 13.53
C PRO A 67 -0.46 -6.47 13.91
N ASP A 68 0.48 -5.69 14.42
CA ASP A 68 0.32 -4.28 14.80
C ASP A 68 0.66 -3.30 13.67
N LEU A 69 1.12 -3.78 12.51
CA LEU A 69 1.48 -2.96 11.35
C LEU A 69 0.36 -2.93 10.32
N TYR A 70 0.02 -1.72 9.87
CA TYR A 70 -0.92 -1.45 8.80
C TYR A 70 -0.25 -0.65 7.69
N LEU A 71 -0.31 -1.15 6.46
CA LEU A 71 0.12 -0.44 5.27
C LEU A 71 -1.07 0.28 4.62
N ILE A 72 -0.92 1.59 4.41
CA ILE A 72 -1.94 2.43 3.78
C ILE A 72 -1.66 2.51 2.28
N LYS A 73 -2.55 1.92 1.48
CA LYS A 73 -2.51 1.99 0.02
C LYS A 73 -3.36 3.15 -0.47
N ASN A 74 -2.82 3.90 -1.44
CA ASN A 74 -3.41 5.14 -1.97
C ASN A 74 -3.80 6.12 -0.84
N PRO A 75 -2.85 6.52 0.04
CA PRO A 75 -3.14 7.52 1.06
C PRO A 75 -3.67 8.80 0.41
N LEU A 76 -4.61 9.47 1.08
CA LEU A 76 -5.10 10.78 0.65
C LEU A 76 -3.93 11.76 0.54
N GLU A 77 -3.89 12.54 -0.55
CA GLU A 77 -2.88 13.59 -0.72
C GLU A 77 -3.08 14.73 0.29
N ASP A 78 -4.34 15.00 0.64
CA ASP A 78 -4.66 15.90 1.74
C ASP A 78 -4.27 15.28 3.09
N ARG A 79 -3.38 15.99 3.80
CA ARG A 79 -2.83 15.48 5.05
C ARG A 79 -3.87 15.43 6.16
N ASN A 80 -4.76 16.43 6.23
CA ASN A 80 -5.81 16.45 7.25
C ASN A 80 -6.75 15.26 7.06
N GLY A 81 -7.18 14.97 5.83
CA GLY A 81 -8.01 13.81 5.51
C GLY A 81 -7.33 12.48 5.87
N LEU A 82 -6.03 12.34 5.61
CA LEU A 82 -5.27 11.15 6.00
C LEU A 82 -5.23 10.98 7.52
N ASP A 83 -4.87 12.03 8.26
CA ASP A 83 -4.74 11.99 9.72
C ASP A 83 -6.09 11.69 10.39
N ILE A 84 -7.19 12.27 9.88
CA ILE A 84 -8.57 11.95 10.32
C ILE A 84 -8.88 10.47 10.09
N SER A 85 -8.58 9.95 8.90
CA SER A 85 -8.88 8.55 8.58
C SER A 85 -8.10 7.56 9.44
N ILE A 86 -6.83 7.86 9.75
CA ILE A 86 -6.02 7.04 10.67
C ILE A 86 -6.62 7.07 12.08
N LYS A 87 -7.04 8.26 12.54
CA LYS A 87 -7.68 8.41 13.85
C LYS A 87 -8.98 7.63 13.96
N GLU A 88 -9.84 7.73 12.95
CA GLU A 88 -11.09 6.96 12.87
C GLU A 88 -10.82 5.46 12.89
N PHE A 89 -9.84 4.99 12.11
CA PHE A 89 -9.42 3.59 12.10
C PHE A 89 -9.01 3.10 13.50
N VAL A 90 -8.18 3.88 14.20
CA VAL A 90 -7.72 3.56 15.56
C VAL A 90 -8.89 3.46 16.53
N LEU A 91 -9.78 4.47 16.55
CA LEU A 91 -10.92 4.49 17.46
C LEU A 91 -11.86 3.30 17.23
N GLU A 92 -12.16 2.97 15.97
CA GLU A 92 -12.99 1.81 15.62
C GLU A 92 -12.36 0.49 16.07
N HIS A 93 -11.05 0.29 15.82
CA HIS A 93 -10.37 -0.95 16.17
C HIS A 93 -10.21 -1.14 17.68
N VAL A 94 -9.99 -0.04 18.41
CA VAL A 94 -9.92 -0.08 19.86
C VAL A 94 -11.29 -0.36 20.47
N ASP A 95 -12.36 0.30 20.00
CA ASP A 95 -13.72 0.10 20.49
C ASP A 95 -14.21 -1.34 20.26
N GLN A 96 -14.01 -1.87 19.04
CA GLN A 96 -14.33 -3.27 18.73
C GLN A 96 -13.58 -4.27 19.61
N ARG A 97 -12.33 -3.99 19.97
CA ARG A 97 -11.52 -4.84 20.86
C ARG A 97 -12.00 -4.77 22.31
N LEU A 98 -12.25 -3.57 22.84
CA LEU A 98 -12.75 -3.38 24.20
C LEU A 98 -14.13 -3.99 24.40
N GLY A 99 -15.01 -3.90 23.39
CA GLY A 99 -16.33 -4.55 23.42
C GLY A 99 -16.25 -6.07 23.45
N ASN A 100 -15.22 -6.67 22.83
CA ASN A 100 -15.04 -8.13 22.75
C ASN A 100 -14.20 -8.71 23.90
N GLN A 101 -13.31 -7.92 24.51
CA GLN A 101 -12.44 -8.34 25.60
C GLN A 101 -12.62 -7.40 26.79
N LYS A 102 -13.58 -7.73 27.66
CA LYS A 102 -13.54 -7.20 29.04
C LYS A 102 -12.33 -7.82 29.74
N VAL A 103 -11.33 -6.97 30.00
CA VAL A 103 -10.48 -7.01 31.19
C VAL A 103 -9.66 -8.30 31.35
N GLU A 104 -8.51 -8.37 30.65
CA GLU A 104 -7.28 -8.99 31.15
C GLU A 104 -6.17 -8.77 30.10
N GLY A 105 -5.36 -7.71 30.27
CA GLY A 105 -4.16 -7.46 29.44
C GLY A 105 -4.25 -6.30 28.45
N ALA A 106 -5.11 -5.30 28.66
CA ALA A 106 -5.25 -4.14 27.77
C ALA A 106 -4.07 -3.13 27.79
N SER A 107 -2.95 -3.48 28.41
CA SER A 107 -1.74 -2.66 28.43
C SER A 107 -0.83 -3.00 27.24
N ASN A 108 -0.33 -1.96 26.55
CA ASN A 108 0.53 -2.01 25.37
C ASN A 108 -0.15 -2.36 24.03
N TYR A 109 -1.27 -1.73 23.68
CA TYR A 109 -1.68 -1.74 22.28
C TYR A 109 -0.82 -0.77 21.48
N ILE A 110 -0.16 -1.30 20.46
CA ILE A 110 0.61 -0.49 19.52
C ILE A 110 -0.01 -0.69 18.15
N PHE A 111 -0.17 0.39 17.38
CA PHE A 111 -0.41 0.32 15.95
C PHE A 111 0.62 1.16 15.22
N ARG A 112 1.17 0.61 14.14
CA ARG A 112 2.14 1.28 13.27
C ARG A 112 1.52 1.42 11.89
N PHE A 113 1.53 2.64 11.36
CA PHE A 113 0.94 2.96 10.06
C PHE A 113 2.03 3.40 9.10
N TYR A 114 2.23 2.65 8.02
CA TYR A 114 3.21 2.97 6.98
C TYR A 114 2.53 3.17 5.64
N LYS A 115 3.09 4.02 4.79
CA LYS A 115 2.65 4.14 3.41
C LYS A 115 3.03 2.87 2.66
N TYR A 116 2.08 2.28 1.94
CA TYR A 116 2.35 1.20 1.00
C TYR A 116 3.24 1.69 -0.13
N SER A 117 4.37 1.04 -0.33
CA SER A 117 5.30 1.26 -1.42
C SER A 117 5.77 -0.07 -1.94
N LYS A 118 5.78 -0.23 -3.26
CA LYS A 118 6.30 -1.42 -3.93
C LYS A 118 7.33 -0.98 -4.96
N SER A 119 8.53 -1.51 -4.84
CA SER A 119 9.57 -1.27 -5.82
C SER A 119 9.27 -1.98 -7.13
N TRP A 120 9.58 -1.33 -8.25
CA TRP A 120 9.34 -1.89 -9.57
C TRP A 120 10.50 -2.83 -9.92
N GLY A 121 10.19 -4.12 -10.13
CA GLY A 121 11.15 -5.23 -10.22
C GLY A 121 12.19 -5.20 -11.35
N ILE A 122 12.34 -4.09 -12.06
CA ILE A 122 13.45 -3.85 -12.99
C ILE A 122 14.71 -3.30 -12.30
N ASN A 123 14.60 -2.81 -11.06
CA ASN A 123 15.73 -2.27 -10.32
C ASN A 123 16.23 -3.27 -9.27
N LEU A 124 17.22 -4.09 -9.64
CA LEU A 124 17.81 -5.14 -8.81
C LEU A 124 18.51 -4.63 -7.52
N PHE A 125 18.74 -3.32 -7.41
CA PHE A 125 19.42 -2.68 -6.28
C PHE A 125 18.54 -1.64 -5.54
N ALA A 126 17.25 -1.58 -5.83
CA ALA A 126 16.34 -0.70 -5.09
C ALA A 126 15.72 -1.45 -3.91
N ASP A 127 15.48 -0.73 -2.81
CA ASP A 127 14.76 -1.23 -1.64
C ASP A 127 13.49 -1.96 -2.07
N ALA A 128 13.13 -3.06 -1.41
CA ALA A 128 11.92 -3.82 -1.75
C ALA A 128 10.63 -2.99 -1.57
N GLY A 129 10.69 -2.00 -0.68
CA GLY A 129 9.56 -1.17 -0.28
C GLY A 129 8.76 -1.83 0.83
N THR A 130 7.89 -1.06 1.48
CA THR A 130 7.07 -1.54 2.60
C THR A 130 6.14 -2.70 2.24
N ALA A 131 5.81 -2.89 0.95
CA ALA A 131 5.06 -4.06 0.48
C ALA A 131 5.71 -5.40 0.83
N TYR A 132 7.04 -5.42 1.08
CA TYR A 132 7.76 -6.59 1.56
C TYR A 132 7.07 -7.24 2.77
N PHE A 133 6.60 -6.43 3.73
CA PHE A 133 5.95 -6.89 4.96
C PHE A 133 4.51 -7.42 4.77
N LEU A 134 3.97 -7.43 3.56
CA LEU A 134 2.71 -8.11 3.23
C LEU A 134 2.94 -9.44 2.51
N GLU A 135 4.01 -9.51 1.72
CA GLU A 135 4.24 -10.54 0.72
C GLU A 135 5.17 -11.65 1.22
N ASN A 136 5.95 -11.39 2.28
CA ASN A 136 6.96 -12.30 2.81
C ASN A 136 6.70 -12.66 4.28
N GLU A 137 7.38 -13.71 4.75
CA GLU A 137 7.46 -14.08 6.16
C GLU A 137 8.59 -13.29 6.86
N GLU A 138 8.59 -13.25 8.19
CA GLU A 138 9.67 -12.61 8.94
C GLU A 138 10.98 -13.37 8.71
N ASP A 139 11.97 -12.71 8.10
CA ASP A 139 13.30 -13.28 7.96
C ASP A 139 14.06 -13.10 9.29
N LEU A 140 14.30 -14.21 9.99
CA LEU A 140 14.92 -14.25 11.32
C LEU A 140 16.43 -13.97 11.31
N GLY A 141 17.04 -13.70 10.16
CA GLY A 141 18.44 -13.25 10.10
C GLY A 141 19.19 -13.68 8.84
N GLY A 142 20.06 -12.78 8.37
CA GLY A 142 20.92 -12.99 7.20
C GLY A 142 21.68 -11.71 6.83
N PHE A 143 22.49 -11.76 5.77
CA PHE A 143 23.20 -10.57 5.26
C PHE A 143 22.27 -9.58 4.54
N VAL A 144 21.01 -9.95 4.26
CA VAL A 144 20.04 -9.16 3.50
C VAL A 144 18.66 -9.27 4.17
N VAL A 145 18.53 -8.71 5.38
CA VAL A 145 17.25 -8.65 6.10
C VAL A 145 16.61 -7.29 5.88
N GLU A 146 15.33 -7.30 5.53
CA GLU A 146 14.51 -6.10 5.40
C GLU A 146 13.91 -5.73 6.75
N GLU A 147 14.32 -4.60 7.33
CA GLU A 147 13.81 -4.14 8.61
C GLU A 147 12.87 -2.95 8.45
N LEU A 148 11.79 -2.91 9.25
CA LEU A 148 10.80 -1.83 9.20
C LEU A 148 11.42 -0.45 9.54
N SER A 149 12.50 -0.45 10.33
CA SER A 149 13.29 0.72 10.69
C SER A 149 13.90 1.43 9.47
N MET A 150 14.25 0.68 8.42
CA MET A 150 14.82 1.19 7.16
C MET A 150 13.81 2.05 6.37
N TYR A 151 12.51 1.92 6.69
CA TYR A 151 11.42 2.61 5.98
C TYR A 151 10.86 3.80 6.78
N SER A 152 11.66 4.46 7.61
CA SER A 152 11.23 5.61 8.44
C SER A 152 10.53 6.72 7.65
N ASP A 153 10.95 6.96 6.41
CA ASP A 153 10.34 7.96 5.53
C ASP A 153 8.90 7.63 5.12
N PHE A 154 8.54 6.34 5.19
CA PHE A 154 7.20 5.84 4.90
C PHE A 154 6.33 5.76 6.15
N LEU A 155 6.87 5.98 7.34
CA LEU A 155 6.08 6.02 8.58
C LEU A 155 5.11 7.20 8.53
N LEU A 156 3.83 6.92 8.74
CA LEU A 156 2.74 7.89 8.70
C LEU A 156 2.23 8.24 10.10
N ALA A 157 2.04 7.22 10.94
CA ALA A 157 1.59 7.38 12.32
C ALA A 157 1.97 6.18 13.19
N THR A 158 2.04 6.42 14.49
CA THR A 158 2.09 5.36 15.51
C THR A 158 1.05 5.66 16.58
N PHE A 159 0.31 4.64 17.00
CA PHE A 159 -0.59 4.70 18.13
C PHE A 159 -0.04 3.82 19.24
N GLN A 160 -0.09 4.31 20.47
CA GLN A 160 0.22 3.54 21.66
C GLN A 160 -0.84 3.79 22.72
N MET A 161 -1.42 2.73 23.28
CA MET A 161 -2.41 2.83 24.35
C MET A 161 -1.84 2.30 25.65
N ASP A 162 -1.94 3.13 26.67
CA ASP A 162 -1.54 2.82 28.04
C ASP A 162 -2.62 3.32 29.03
N LEU A 163 -2.49 2.95 30.31
CA LEU A 163 -3.33 3.50 31.37
C LEU A 163 -3.07 4.99 31.52
N CYS A 164 -4.11 5.79 31.75
CA CYS A 164 -3.94 7.20 32.03
C CYS A 164 -3.19 7.39 33.37
N GLU A 165 -2.18 8.27 33.40
CA GLU A 165 -1.36 8.51 34.62
C GLU A 165 -2.20 8.94 35.84
N ASN A 166 -3.32 9.65 35.59
CA ASN A 166 -4.16 10.22 36.63
C ASN A 166 -5.39 9.37 36.98
N ASP A 167 -5.72 8.36 36.18
CA ASP A 167 -6.92 7.53 36.37
C ASP A 167 -6.66 6.12 35.80
N GLN A 168 -6.51 5.15 36.70
CA GLN A 168 -6.20 3.77 36.33
C GLN A 168 -7.39 3.02 35.74
N ASP A 169 -8.60 3.60 35.79
CA ASP A 169 -9.80 3.04 35.18
C ASP A 169 -10.00 3.53 33.73
N LEU A 170 -9.20 4.50 33.27
CA LEU A 170 -9.27 5.07 31.92
C LEU A 170 -8.04 4.70 31.07
N TYR A 171 -8.26 4.49 29.77
CA TYR A 171 -7.20 4.27 28.79
C TYR A 171 -6.87 5.54 28.03
N CYS A 172 -5.57 5.84 27.94
CA CYS A 172 -5.04 6.98 27.22
C CYS A 172 -4.22 6.48 26.03
N GLY A 173 -4.70 6.81 24.83
CA GLY A 173 -4.03 6.51 23.57
C GLY A 173 -3.22 7.69 23.05
N LYS A 174 -1.91 7.54 22.87
CA LYS A 174 -1.05 8.51 22.22
C LYS A 174 -0.95 8.21 20.72
N LEU A 175 -1.51 9.09 19.89
CA LEU A 175 -1.40 9.02 18.43
C LEU A 175 -0.38 10.04 17.93
N ILE A 176 0.73 9.55 17.37
CA ILE A 176 1.84 10.37 16.87
C ILE A 176 1.84 10.30 15.35
N PHE A 177 1.80 11.45 14.69
CA PHE A 177 1.86 11.56 13.24
C PHE A 177 3.26 11.95 12.77
N PHE A 178 3.70 11.32 11.69
CA PHE A 178 5.04 11.50 11.12
C PHE A 178 4.99 12.06 9.70
N LYS A 179 6.05 12.80 9.34
CA LYS A 179 6.30 13.32 8.00
C LYS A 179 7.78 13.14 7.69
N LYS A 180 8.08 12.24 6.74
CA LYS A 180 9.47 11.91 6.34
C LYS A 180 10.35 11.53 7.55
N GLY A 181 9.86 10.59 8.37
CA GLY A 181 10.56 10.15 9.58
C GLY A 181 10.49 11.10 10.79
N GLU A 182 10.09 12.35 10.62
CA GLU A 182 10.01 13.32 11.72
C GLU A 182 8.61 13.41 12.34
N VAL A 183 8.54 13.61 13.65
CA VAL A 183 7.27 13.83 14.36
C VAL A 183 6.68 15.17 13.94
N SER A 184 5.50 15.13 13.33
CA SER A 184 4.78 16.33 12.89
C SER A 184 3.74 16.79 13.91
N ARG A 185 3.03 15.86 14.55
CA ARG A 185 1.95 16.15 15.51
C ARG A 185 1.79 14.99 16.48
N THR A 186 1.33 15.28 17.68
CA THR A 186 0.90 14.26 18.64
C THR A 186 -0.47 14.64 19.16
N GLU A 187 -1.36 13.66 19.23
CA GLU A 187 -2.69 13.77 19.83
C GLU A 187 -2.82 12.74 20.96
N ILE A 188 -3.50 13.13 22.03
CA ILE A 188 -3.88 12.23 23.11
C ILE A 188 -5.38 11.96 22.96
N LEU A 189 -5.73 10.68 22.89
CA LEU A 189 -7.09 10.19 22.77
C LEU A 189 -7.45 9.55 24.11
N VAL A 190 -8.47 10.08 24.77
CA VAL A 190 -9.05 9.45 25.96
C VAL A 190 -10.09 8.46 25.48
N ILE A 191 -9.91 7.20 25.85
CA ILE A 191 -10.78 6.10 25.47
C ILE A 191 -11.59 5.73 26.72
N PRO A 192 -12.92 5.92 26.67
CA PRO A 192 -13.80 5.66 27.81
C PRO A 192 -14.04 4.17 28.07
#